data_AF-A0A957EG66-F1
#
_entry.id   AF-A0A957EG66-F1
#
_cell.length_a   1.000
_cell.length_b   1.000
_cell.length_c   1.000
_cell.angle_alpha   90.00
_cell.angle_beta   90.00
_cell.angle_gamma   90.00
#
_symmetry.space_group_name_H-M   'P 1'
#
loop_
_entity.id
_entity.type
_entity.pdbx_description
1 polymer ?
#
loop_
_entity_poly.entity_id
_entity_poly.type
_entity_poly.pdbx_seq_one_letter_code
_entity_poly.pdbx_strand_id
1 'polypeptide(L)'
;VKQDILETIDPAVRLQKVSISLAKELDVLELEDQIHMQVQQEMDKTQREHFLREQMRVIQGELGEADVFAQEINELREAVAKKDLPSDVRAKAEKELSRLSAMPPMSPEVGIILTYLDWILNLPWLDESEDNLDVRHAAEVLENDHFGLEKAKERILEYIAVKKIAPDTLRSPILCFVGPPGTGKTSIGRSIAHALG
;
A
#
# COMPACT_ATOMS: atom_id res chain seq x y z
N VAL A 1 -22.29 55.75 7.54
CA VAL A 1 -21.27 56.48 6.76
C VAL A 1 -21.86 57.70 6.04
N LYS A 2 -22.85 57.51 5.15
CA LYS A 2 -23.43 58.62 4.36
C LYS A 2 -24.00 59.78 5.20
N GLN A 3 -24.67 59.48 6.31
CA GLN A 3 -25.29 60.48 7.18
C GLN A 3 -24.27 61.28 8.00
N ASP A 4 -23.24 60.62 8.56
CA ASP A 4 -22.13 61.26 9.30
C ASP A 4 -21.27 62.19 8.42
N ILE A 5 -21.12 61.89 7.13
CA ILE A 5 -20.43 62.76 6.16
C ILE A 5 -21.27 64.02 5.86
N LEU A 6 -22.59 63.87 5.72
CA LEU A 6 -23.50 64.98 5.41
C LEU A 6 -23.69 65.94 6.59
N GLU A 7 -23.57 65.45 7.82
CA GLU A 7 -23.68 66.23 9.05
C GLU A 7 -22.39 67.00 9.41
N THR A 8 -21.25 66.68 8.79
CA THR A 8 -19.96 67.34 9.09
C THR A 8 -19.84 68.67 8.34
N ILE A 9 -20.05 69.82 8.99
CA ILE A 9 -20.10 71.15 8.33
C ILE A 9 -18.72 71.61 7.81
N ASP A 10 -17.64 71.28 8.53
CA ASP A 10 -16.28 71.65 8.14
C ASP A 10 -15.86 70.90 6.86
N PRO A 11 -15.55 71.61 5.75
CA PRO A 11 -15.18 70.99 4.49
C PRO A 11 -13.90 70.16 4.56
N ALA A 12 -12.90 70.54 5.37
CA ALA A 12 -11.65 69.80 5.49
C ALA A 12 -11.85 68.44 6.18
N VAL A 13 -12.60 68.45 7.29
CA VAL A 13 -12.94 67.24 8.05
C VAL A 13 -13.83 66.31 7.22
N ARG A 14 -14.77 66.86 6.46
CA ARG A 14 -15.64 66.10 5.55
C ARG A 14 -14.83 65.39 4.46
N LEU A 15 -13.86 66.07 3.85
CA LEU A 15 -12.97 65.51 2.83
C LEU A 15 -12.14 64.34 3.37
N GLN A 16 -11.63 64.48 4.60
CA GLN A 16 -10.86 63.44 5.26
C GLN A 16 -11.70 62.18 5.55
N LYS A 17 -12.94 62.35 6.03
CA LYS A 17 -13.88 61.24 6.24
C LYS A 17 -14.24 60.52 4.93
N VAL A 18 -14.47 61.28 3.86
CA VAL A 18 -14.76 60.73 2.52
C VAL A 18 -13.56 59.93 1.99
N SER A 19 -12.35 60.47 2.12
CA SER A 19 -11.11 59.78 1.71
C SER A 19 -10.91 58.45 2.42
N ILE A 20 -11.14 58.40 3.75
CA ILE A 20 -11.04 57.15 4.53
C ILE A 20 -12.10 56.14 4.09
N SER A 21 -13.32 56.59 3.81
CA SER A 21 -14.39 55.70 3.34
C SER A 21 -14.10 55.16 1.93
N LEU A 22 -13.58 55.98 1.03
CA LEU A 22 -13.18 55.57 -0.31
C LEU A 22 -12.01 54.59 -0.28
N ALA A 23 -11.02 54.81 0.60
CA ALA A 23 -9.90 53.89 0.77
C ALA A 23 -10.38 52.50 1.21
N LYS A 24 -11.31 52.43 2.17
CA LYS A 24 -11.92 51.16 2.58
C LYS A 24 -12.68 50.46 1.46
N GLU A 25 -13.41 51.22 0.65
CA GLU A 25 -14.15 50.64 -0.47
C GLU A 25 -13.22 50.14 -1.58
N LEU A 26 -12.10 50.85 -1.78
CA LEU A 26 -11.03 50.45 -2.70
C LEU A 26 -10.40 49.13 -2.24
N ASP A 27 -10.08 49.01 -0.95
CA ASP A 27 -9.50 47.79 -0.37
C ASP A 27 -10.43 46.58 -0.57
N VAL A 28 -11.75 46.77 -0.43
CA VAL A 28 -12.75 45.71 -0.67
C VAL A 28 -12.78 45.30 -2.14
N LEU A 29 -12.78 46.26 -3.06
CA LEU A 29 -12.78 46.00 -4.51
C LEU A 29 -11.50 45.27 -4.97
N GLU A 30 -10.33 45.65 -4.45
CA GLU A 30 -9.07 44.97 -4.76
C GLU A 30 -9.07 43.52 -4.27
N LEU A 31 -9.67 43.26 -3.12
CA LEU A 31 -9.75 41.92 -2.53
C LEU A 31 -10.73 41.03 -3.32
N GLU A 32 -11.86 41.59 -3.78
CA GLU A 32 -12.79 40.90 -4.69
C GLU A 32 -12.13 40.54 -6.03
N ASP A 33 -11.36 41.46 -6.61
CA ASP A 33 -10.64 41.23 -7.87
C ASP A 33 -9.56 40.14 -7.73
N GLN A 34 -8.80 40.16 -6.61
CA GLN A 34 -7.84 39.10 -6.30
C GLN A 34 -8.49 37.73 -6.14
N ILE A 35 -9.62 37.64 -5.44
CA ILE A 35 -10.37 36.39 -5.30
C ILE A 35 -10.86 35.92 -6.67
N HIS A 36 -11.41 36.83 -7.48
CA HIS A 36 -11.91 36.49 -8.80
C HIS A 36 -10.80 35.94 -9.72
N MET A 37 -9.63 36.58 -9.73
CA MET A 37 -8.47 36.11 -10.47
C MET A 37 -7.98 34.73 -10.01
N GLN A 38 -7.95 34.47 -8.70
CA GLN A 38 -7.55 33.16 -8.17
C GLN A 38 -8.54 32.05 -8.58
N VAL A 39 -9.85 32.32 -8.48
CA VAL A 39 -10.90 31.37 -8.88
C VAL A 39 -10.81 31.07 -10.37
N GLN A 40 -10.58 32.09 -11.20
CA GLN A 40 -10.49 31.92 -12.64
C GLN A 40 -9.25 31.12 -13.05
N GLN A 41 -8.10 31.35 -12.41
CA GLN A 41 -6.88 30.56 -12.66
C GLN A 41 -7.04 29.08 -12.28
N GLU A 42 -7.71 28.76 -11.17
CA GLU A 42 -7.98 27.38 -10.76
C GLU A 42 -9.01 26.70 -11.67
N MET A 43 -10.05 27.42 -12.11
CA MET A 43 -11.00 26.91 -13.09
C MET A 43 -10.34 26.62 -14.44
N ASP A 44 -9.48 27.52 -14.94
CA ASP A 44 -8.76 27.34 -16.21
C ASP A 44 -7.79 26.15 -16.15
N LYS A 45 -7.10 25.95 -15.03
CA LYS A 45 -6.27 24.75 -14.82
C LYS A 45 -7.11 23.47 -14.87
N THR A 46 -8.23 23.45 -14.16
CA THR A 46 -9.10 22.27 -14.07
C THR A 46 -9.70 21.92 -15.43
N GLN A 47 -10.17 22.92 -16.19
CA GLN A 47 -10.66 22.73 -17.55
C GLN A 47 -9.56 22.28 -18.51
N ARG A 48 -8.36 22.87 -18.43
CA ARG A 48 -7.20 22.45 -19.22
C ARG A 48 -6.82 21.01 -18.92
N GLU A 49 -6.80 20.62 -17.65
CA GLU A 49 -6.50 19.25 -17.23
C GLU A 49 -7.57 18.27 -17.76
N HIS A 50 -8.85 18.62 -17.66
CA HIS A 50 -9.95 17.80 -18.17
C HIS A 50 -9.88 17.62 -19.70
N PHE A 51 -9.52 18.67 -20.42
CA PHE A 51 -9.32 18.65 -21.87
C PHE A 51 -8.11 17.80 -22.27
N LEU A 52 -6.97 17.95 -21.58
CA LEU A 52 -5.78 17.13 -21.81
C LEU A 52 -6.04 15.65 -21.54
N ARG A 53 -6.83 15.32 -20.50
CA ARG A 53 -7.24 13.93 -20.23
C ARG A 53 -8.10 13.34 -21.35
N GLU A 54 -9.06 14.10 -21.88
CA GLU A 54 -9.89 13.62 -22.99
C GLU A 54 -9.08 13.44 -24.28
N GLN A 55 -8.14 14.36 -24.56
CA GLN A 55 -7.20 14.18 -25.67
C GLN A 55 -6.32 12.95 -25.49
N MET A 56 -5.78 12.72 -24.29
CA MET A 56 -5.01 11.51 -24.00
C MET A 56 -5.84 10.23 -24.18
N ARG A 57 -7.12 10.24 -23.78
CA ARG A 57 -8.03 9.10 -23.99
C ARG A 57 -8.22 8.77 -25.47
N VAL A 58 -8.40 9.80 -26.29
CA VAL A 58 -8.54 9.64 -27.75
C VAL A 58 -7.22 9.13 -28.36
N ILE A 59 -6.08 9.71 -27.96
CA ILE A 59 -4.76 9.30 -28.43
C ILE A 59 -4.44 7.84 -28.07
N GLN A 60 -4.74 7.40 -26.84
CA GLN A 60 -4.55 6.01 -26.40
C GLN A 60 -5.42 5.01 -27.18
N GLY A 61 -6.63 5.42 -27.59
CA GLY A 61 -7.49 4.63 -28.46
C GLY A 61 -6.92 4.49 -29.88
N GLU A 62 -6.35 5.56 -30.43
CA GLU A 62 -5.73 5.56 -31.77
C GLU A 62 -4.37 4.83 -31.80
N LEU A 63 -3.60 4.84 -30.69
CA LEU A 63 -2.29 4.20 -30.58
C LEU A 63 -2.35 2.69 -30.29
N GLY A 64 -3.51 2.15 -29.94
CA GLY A 64 -3.66 0.74 -29.54
C GLY A 64 -3.06 0.39 -28.17
N GLU A 65 -2.54 1.37 -27.41
CA GLU A 65 -2.02 1.17 -26.04
C GLU A 65 -3.11 0.77 -25.05
N ALA A 66 -4.37 1.18 -25.31
CA ALA A 66 -5.52 0.72 -24.54
C ALA A 66 -5.64 -0.81 -24.55
N ASP A 67 -5.22 -1.47 -25.63
CA ASP A 67 -5.29 -2.92 -25.78
C ASP A 67 -4.24 -3.62 -24.89
N VAL A 68 -3.04 -3.05 -24.77
CA VAL A 68 -1.95 -3.60 -23.95
C VAL A 68 -2.28 -3.50 -22.45
N PHE A 69 -2.76 -2.33 -22.00
CA PHE A 69 -3.13 -2.17 -20.59
C PHE A 69 -4.38 -2.97 -20.22
N ALA A 70 -5.36 -3.04 -21.13
CA ALA A 70 -6.53 -3.90 -20.93
C ALA A 70 -6.15 -5.39 -20.88
N GLN A 71 -5.18 -5.81 -21.70
CA GLN A 71 -4.64 -7.17 -21.67
C GLN A 71 -3.98 -7.49 -20.32
N GLU A 72 -3.12 -6.61 -19.81
CA GLU A 72 -2.46 -6.80 -18.50
C GLU A 72 -3.49 -6.91 -17.35
N ILE A 73 -4.53 -6.07 -17.35
CA ILE A 73 -5.62 -6.16 -16.37
C ILE A 73 -6.36 -7.49 -16.48
N ASN A 74 -6.59 -8.00 -17.70
CA ASN A 74 -7.25 -9.28 -17.91
C ASN A 74 -6.37 -10.45 -17.43
N GLU A 75 -5.07 -10.41 -17.70
CA GLU A 75 -4.11 -11.42 -17.19
C GLU A 75 -4.11 -11.47 -15.66
N LEU A 76 -4.10 -10.30 -15.00
CA LEU A 76 -4.23 -10.22 -13.54
C LEU A 76 -5.57 -10.76 -13.04
N ARG A 77 -6.67 -10.49 -13.76
CA ARG A 77 -7.99 -11.00 -13.40
C ARG A 77 -8.04 -12.52 -13.47
N GLU A 78 -7.46 -13.10 -14.51
CA GLU A 78 -7.33 -14.55 -14.65
C GLU A 78 -6.45 -15.16 -13.56
N ALA A 79 -5.33 -14.51 -13.22
CA ALA A 79 -4.44 -14.95 -12.16
C ALA A 79 -5.14 -14.95 -10.78
N VAL A 80 -5.89 -13.89 -10.45
CA VAL A 80 -6.68 -13.80 -9.21
C VAL A 80 -7.79 -14.85 -9.17
N ALA A 81 -8.44 -15.13 -10.30
CA ALA A 81 -9.49 -16.14 -10.40
C ALA A 81 -8.94 -17.57 -10.26
N LYS A 82 -7.75 -17.83 -10.81
CA LYS A 82 -7.10 -19.14 -10.79
C LYS A 82 -6.45 -19.46 -9.44
N LYS A 83 -5.95 -18.45 -8.72
CA LYS A 83 -5.29 -18.66 -7.44
C LYS A 83 -6.30 -18.93 -6.32
N ASP A 84 -6.01 -19.95 -5.52
CA ASP A 84 -6.78 -20.24 -4.32
C ASP A 84 -6.41 -19.22 -3.25
N LEU A 85 -7.38 -18.32 -2.98
CA LEU A 85 -7.25 -17.21 -2.06
C LEU A 85 -8.32 -17.34 -0.98
N PRO A 86 -8.00 -17.06 0.30
CA PRO A 86 -9.01 -16.89 1.34
C PRO A 86 -10.05 -15.84 0.94
N SER A 87 -11.30 -16.02 1.36
CA SER A 87 -12.42 -15.17 0.94
C SER A 87 -12.17 -13.67 1.15
N ASP A 88 -11.63 -13.29 2.31
CA ASP A 88 -11.31 -11.89 2.63
C ASP A 88 -10.24 -11.31 1.70
N VAL A 89 -9.22 -12.11 1.36
CA VAL A 89 -8.11 -11.72 0.49
C VAL A 89 -8.59 -11.57 -0.94
N ARG A 90 -9.42 -12.52 -1.42
CA ARG A 90 -10.02 -12.46 -2.76
C ARG A 90 -10.86 -11.21 -2.92
N ALA A 91 -11.73 -10.91 -1.96
CA ALA A 91 -12.56 -9.70 -1.98
C ALA A 91 -11.71 -8.41 -2.04
N LYS A 92 -10.58 -8.39 -1.32
CA LYS A 92 -9.65 -7.26 -1.36
C LYS A 92 -8.93 -7.14 -2.70
N ALA A 93 -8.46 -8.25 -3.27
CA ALA A 93 -7.80 -8.28 -4.57
C ALA A 93 -8.75 -7.83 -5.69
N GLU A 94 -9.98 -8.33 -5.72
CA GLU A 94 -11.01 -7.93 -6.70
C GLU A 94 -11.37 -6.44 -6.59
N LYS A 95 -11.44 -5.90 -5.38
CA LYS A 95 -11.66 -4.46 -5.15
C LYS A 95 -10.54 -3.61 -5.73
N GLU A 96 -9.28 -3.96 -5.46
CA GLU A 96 -8.15 -3.20 -6.02
C GLU A 96 -8.01 -3.39 -7.54
N LEU A 97 -8.36 -4.56 -8.08
CA LEU A 97 -8.38 -4.81 -9.53
C LEU A 97 -9.48 -3.99 -10.23
N SER A 98 -10.66 -3.88 -9.59
CA SER A 98 -11.73 -2.99 -10.08
C SER A 98 -11.27 -1.54 -10.09
N ARG A 99 -10.59 -1.10 -9.02
CA ARG A 99 -10.02 0.25 -8.91
C ARG A 99 -8.97 0.49 -10.00
N LEU A 100 -8.08 -0.48 -10.25
CA LEU A 100 -7.04 -0.42 -11.29
C LEU A 100 -7.67 -0.24 -12.68
N SER A 101 -8.73 -0.99 -12.99
CA SER A 101 -9.39 -0.93 -14.30
C SER A 101 -10.08 0.40 -14.61
N ALA A 102 -10.44 1.16 -13.58
CA ALA A 102 -11.05 2.48 -13.73
C ALA A 102 -10.01 3.62 -13.79
N MET A 103 -8.74 3.34 -13.51
CA MET A 103 -7.68 4.35 -13.52
C MET A 103 -7.08 4.58 -14.91
N PRO A 104 -6.67 5.82 -15.22
CA PRO A 104 -5.83 6.08 -16.39
C PRO A 104 -4.47 5.37 -16.26
N PRO A 105 -3.94 4.75 -17.33
CA PRO A 105 -2.66 4.02 -17.31
C PRO A 105 -1.46 4.84 -16.83
N MET A 106 -1.49 6.16 -17.08
CA MET A 106 -0.41 7.10 -16.73
C MET A 106 -0.44 7.57 -15.26
N SER A 107 -1.38 7.07 -14.45
CA SER A 107 -1.50 7.45 -13.04
C SER A 107 -0.35 6.87 -12.22
N PRO A 108 0.28 7.66 -11.33
CA PRO A 108 1.35 7.17 -10.46
C PRO A 108 0.86 6.09 -9.46
N GLU A 109 -0.45 5.98 -9.22
CA GLU A 109 -1.03 4.95 -8.36
C GLU A 109 -1.08 3.56 -9.01
N VAL A 110 -1.04 3.49 -10.35
CA VAL A 110 -1.16 2.22 -11.10
C VAL A 110 -0.04 1.26 -10.71
N GLY A 111 1.21 1.71 -10.70
CA GLY A 111 2.37 0.88 -10.33
C GLY A 111 2.29 0.37 -8.89
N ILE A 112 1.71 1.14 -7.98
CA ILE A 112 1.53 0.75 -6.57
C ILE A 112 0.51 -0.39 -6.47
N ILE A 113 -0.62 -0.26 -7.17
CA ILE A 113 -1.67 -1.28 -7.16
C ILE A 113 -1.20 -2.56 -7.86
N LEU A 114 -0.49 -2.45 -8.98
CA LEU A 114 0.12 -3.60 -9.67
C LEU A 114 1.06 -4.36 -8.73
N THR A 115 1.98 -3.65 -8.07
CA THR A 115 2.92 -4.27 -7.12
C THR A 115 2.18 -4.94 -5.95
N TYR A 116 1.12 -4.30 -5.44
CA TYR A 116 0.31 -4.87 -4.37
C TYR A 116 -0.42 -6.14 -4.79
N LEU A 117 -1.03 -6.15 -5.98
CA LEU A 117 -1.69 -7.34 -6.53
C LEU A 117 -0.68 -8.46 -6.79
N ASP A 118 0.49 -8.14 -7.32
CA ASP A 118 1.60 -9.09 -7.51
C ASP A 118 2.01 -9.73 -6.17
N TRP A 119 2.14 -8.94 -5.10
CA TRP A 119 2.44 -9.48 -3.77
C TRP A 119 1.36 -10.45 -3.27
N ILE A 120 0.08 -10.09 -3.40
CA ILE A 120 -1.02 -10.99 -3.04
C ILE A 120 -0.93 -12.29 -3.85
N LEU A 121 -0.65 -12.19 -5.15
CA LEU A 121 -0.57 -13.32 -6.04
C LEU A 121 0.68 -14.19 -5.84
N ASN A 122 1.74 -13.68 -5.22
CA ASN A 122 2.96 -14.45 -4.98
C ASN A 122 3.00 -15.13 -3.59
N LEU A 123 2.12 -14.74 -2.66
CA LEU A 123 2.07 -15.35 -1.33
C LEU A 123 1.44 -16.76 -1.35
N PRO A 124 2.00 -17.74 -0.62
CA PRO A 124 1.43 -19.08 -0.48
C PRO A 124 0.31 -19.05 0.58
N TRP A 125 -0.92 -18.75 0.15
CA TRP A 125 -2.04 -18.57 1.10
C TRP A 125 -2.60 -19.87 1.65
N LEU A 126 -2.76 -20.86 0.77
CA LEU A 126 -3.33 -22.17 1.07
C LEU A 126 -2.35 -23.30 0.75
N ASP A 127 -1.18 -22.94 0.21
CA ASP A 127 -0.11 -23.88 -0.08
C ASP A 127 0.69 -24.13 1.21
N GLU A 128 0.53 -25.32 1.78
CA GLU A 128 1.26 -25.77 2.95
C GLU A 128 2.13 -26.98 2.59
N SER A 129 3.33 -27.06 3.17
CA SER A 129 4.16 -28.27 3.08
C SER A 129 3.67 -29.31 4.08
N GLU A 130 3.77 -30.60 3.73
CA GLU A 130 3.50 -31.68 4.68
C GLU A 130 4.69 -31.84 5.64
N ASP A 131 4.46 -31.50 6.92
CA ASP A 131 5.47 -31.68 7.97
C ASP A 131 5.76 -33.17 8.23
N ASN A 132 7.02 -33.58 8.09
CA ASN A 132 7.54 -34.87 8.54
C ASN A 132 7.94 -34.82 10.02
N LEU A 133 7.01 -35.20 10.90
CA LEU A 133 7.25 -35.24 12.36
C LEU A 133 7.84 -36.58 12.84
N ASP A 134 8.60 -37.31 12.02
CA ASP A 134 9.31 -38.49 12.47
C ASP A 134 10.58 -38.14 13.26
N VAL A 135 10.50 -38.34 14.57
CA VAL A 135 11.61 -38.12 15.52
C VAL A 135 12.83 -38.99 15.18
N ARG A 136 12.65 -40.21 14.64
CA ARG A 136 13.79 -41.07 14.28
C ARG A 136 14.55 -40.50 13.09
N HIS A 137 13.81 -40.14 12.05
CA HIS A 137 14.38 -39.47 10.88
C HIS A 137 15.09 -38.17 11.27
N ALA A 138 14.45 -37.33 12.09
CA ALA A 138 15.04 -36.08 12.55
C ALA A 138 16.34 -36.31 13.35
N ALA A 139 16.42 -37.37 14.17
CA ALA A 139 17.63 -37.72 14.89
C ALA A 139 18.78 -38.12 13.95
N GLU A 140 18.48 -38.91 12.91
CA GLU A 140 19.47 -39.30 11.90
C GLU A 140 20.01 -38.09 11.13
N VAL A 141 19.14 -37.19 10.68
CA VAL A 141 19.53 -35.96 9.97
C VAL A 141 20.42 -35.07 10.87
N LEU A 142 20.02 -34.83 12.12
CA LEU A 142 20.79 -34.03 13.06
C LEU A 142 22.15 -34.66 13.42
N GLU A 143 22.26 -35.99 13.43
CA GLU A 143 23.54 -36.68 13.66
C GLU A 143 24.47 -36.59 12.46
N ASN A 144 23.94 -36.68 11.24
CA ASN A 144 24.72 -36.56 10.02
C ASN A 144 25.24 -35.13 9.80
N ASP A 145 24.43 -34.11 10.08
CA ASP A 145 24.75 -32.71 9.76
C ASP A 145 25.62 -32.02 10.82
N HIS A 146 25.57 -32.48 12.08
CA HIS A 146 26.29 -31.85 13.19
C HIS A 146 26.95 -32.88 14.09
N PHE A 147 28.25 -32.75 14.34
CA PHE A 147 28.92 -33.58 15.34
C PHE A 147 28.73 -33.02 16.76
N GLY A 148 28.40 -33.88 17.75
CA GLY A 148 28.24 -33.50 19.16
C GLY A 148 26.91 -32.83 19.47
N LEU A 149 26.89 -31.83 20.36
CA LEU A 149 25.70 -31.06 20.75
C LEU A 149 24.53 -31.90 21.31
N GLU A 150 24.84 -32.99 22.02
CA GLU A 150 23.85 -33.96 22.54
C GLU A 150 22.66 -33.28 23.23
N LYS A 151 22.92 -32.37 24.18
CA LYS A 151 21.87 -31.65 24.91
C LYS A 151 20.97 -30.79 24.02
N ALA A 152 21.52 -30.19 22.96
CA ALA A 152 20.74 -29.35 22.06
C ALA A 152 19.89 -30.22 21.12
N LYS A 153 20.47 -31.31 20.60
CA LYS A 153 19.75 -32.28 19.76
C LYS A 153 18.61 -32.94 20.51
N GLU A 154 18.85 -33.37 21.75
CA GLU A 154 17.83 -33.94 22.62
C GLU A 154 16.63 -32.99 22.80
N ARG A 155 16.88 -31.69 23.05
CA ARG A 155 15.81 -30.68 23.13
C ARG A 155 15.06 -30.45 21.84
N ILE A 156 15.73 -30.53 20.69
CA ILE A 156 15.07 -30.44 19.37
C ILE A 156 14.15 -31.64 19.15
N LEU A 157 14.62 -32.85 19.47
CA LEU A 157 13.84 -34.08 19.34
C LEU A 157 12.63 -34.08 20.29
N GLU A 158 12.80 -33.61 21.53
CA GLU A 158 11.68 -33.39 22.46
C GLU A 158 10.63 -32.44 21.86
N TYR A 159 11.07 -31.33 21.26
CA TYR A 159 10.17 -30.37 20.65
C TYR A 159 9.36 -30.99 19.49
N ILE A 160 10.03 -31.73 18.60
CA ILE A 160 9.38 -32.43 17.48
C ILE A 160 8.41 -33.51 18.00
N ALA A 161 8.80 -34.24 19.06
CA ALA A 161 7.95 -35.26 19.68
C ALA A 161 6.67 -34.66 20.28
N VAL A 162 6.77 -33.50 20.95
CA VAL A 162 5.60 -32.78 21.47
C VAL A 162 4.70 -32.31 20.32
N LYS A 163 5.28 -31.73 19.25
CA LYS A 163 4.53 -31.29 18.07
C LYS A 163 3.79 -32.44 17.37
N LYS A 164 4.38 -33.65 17.35
CA LYS A 164 3.75 -34.87 16.82
C LYS A 164 2.50 -35.29 17.60
N ILE A 165 2.49 -35.09 18.92
CA ILE A 165 1.40 -35.54 19.80
C ILE A 165 0.26 -34.51 19.85
N ALA A 166 0.59 -33.22 19.84
CA ALA A 166 -0.38 -32.13 19.96
C ALA A 166 -0.11 -31.05 18.89
N PRO A 167 -0.49 -31.29 17.62
CA PRO A 167 -0.21 -30.37 16.52
C PRO A 167 -0.91 -29.01 16.69
N ASP A 168 -2.17 -29.01 17.12
CA ASP A 168 -3.02 -27.79 17.06
C ASP A 168 -3.32 -27.15 18.43
N THR A 169 -2.90 -27.78 19.54
CA THR A 169 -3.43 -27.45 20.87
C THR A 169 -2.45 -26.75 21.80
N LEU A 170 -1.17 -26.69 21.45
CA LEU A 170 -0.18 -26.00 22.27
C LEU A 170 0.37 -24.78 21.53
N ARG A 171 0.32 -23.62 22.18
CA ARG A 171 1.27 -22.52 21.93
C ARG A 171 2.66 -23.04 22.29
N SER A 172 3.24 -23.87 21.42
CA SER A 172 4.56 -24.43 21.59
C SER A 172 5.55 -23.28 21.60
N PRO A 173 6.40 -23.16 22.64
CA PRO A 173 7.36 -22.07 22.72
C PRO A 173 8.33 -22.15 21.54
N ILE A 174 8.60 -21.02 20.89
CA ILE A 174 9.54 -20.95 19.78
C ILE A 174 10.95 -21.29 20.30
N LEU A 175 11.62 -22.25 19.65
CA LEU A 175 13.01 -22.59 19.98
C LEU A 175 13.93 -21.40 19.70
N CYS A 176 14.66 -20.97 20.73
CA CYS A 176 15.67 -19.91 20.62
C CYS A 176 17.06 -20.48 20.87
N PHE A 177 17.90 -20.51 19.84
CA PHE A 177 19.28 -20.95 19.95
C PHE A 177 20.19 -19.79 20.39
N VAL A 178 20.82 -19.93 21.56
CA VAL A 178 21.69 -18.90 22.16
C VAL A 178 23.12 -19.43 22.29
N GLY A 179 24.11 -18.62 21.92
CA GLY A 179 25.53 -18.94 22.12
C GLY A 179 26.47 -18.03 21.31
N PRO A 180 27.80 -18.14 21.49
CA PRO A 180 28.82 -17.36 20.76
C PRO A 180 28.69 -17.45 19.23
N PRO A 181 29.20 -16.50 18.45
CA PRO A 181 29.24 -16.63 16.99
C PRO A 181 30.04 -17.87 16.56
N GLY A 182 29.66 -18.49 15.44
CA GLY A 182 30.35 -19.67 14.90
C GLY A 182 29.91 -21.03 15.46
N THR A 183 28.99 -21.08 16.43
CA THR A 183 28.52 -22.35 17.04
C THR A 183 27.47 -23.12 16.24
N GLY A 184 27.29 -22.83 14.95
CA GLY A 184 26.39 -23.61 14.08
C GLY A 184 24.89 -23.35 14.21
N LYS A 185 24.43 -22.30 14.91
CA LYS A 185 23.00 -22.00 15.14
C LYS A 185 22.15 -21.98 13.86
N THR A 186 22.60 -21.27 12.82
CA THR A 186 21.90 -21.22 11.52
C THR A 186 21.92 -22.56 10.80
N SER A 187 23.01 -23.31 10.94
CA SER A 187 23.17 -24.64 10.33
C SER A 187 22.19 -25.64 10.96
N ILE A 188 22.05 -25.63 12.28
CA ILE A 188 21.06 -26.44 13.00
C ILE A 188 19.63 -26.12 12.54
N GLY A 189 19.28 -24.84 12.40
CA GLY A 189 17.97 -24.45 11.88
C GLY A 189 17.69 -25.02 10.48
N ARG A 190 18.69 -25.04 9.59
CA ARG A 190 18.57 -25.63 8.26
C ARG A 190 18.36 -27.15 8.33
N SER A 191 19.09 -27.86 9.19
CA SER A 191 18.92 -29.32 9.35
C SER A 191 17.58 -29.68 9.96
N ILE A 192 17.04 -28.85 10.86
CA ILE A 192 15.66 -29.00 11.35
C ILE A 192 14.67 -28.85 10.20
N ALA A 193 14.81 -27.81 9.36
CA ALA A 193 13.94 -27.63 8.20
C ALA A 193 14.02 -28.83 7.26
N HIS A 194 15.24 -29.30 6.92
CA HIS A 194 15.43 -30.47 6.07
C HIS A 194 14.84 -31.77 6.66
N ALA A 195 14.92 -31.94 7.99
CA ALA A 195 14.32 -33.09 8.66
C ALA A 195 12.78 -33.05 8.65
N LEU A 196 12.19 -31.85 8.68
CA LEU A 196 10.74 -31.64 8.69
C LEU A 196 10.13 -31.60 7.28
N GLY A 197 10.92 -31.39 6.22
CA GLY A 197 10.43 -31.31 4.84
C GLY A 197 10.38 -29.87 4.35
#